data_AF-A0A6B0ZC42-F1
#
_entry.id   AF-A0A6B0ZC42-F1
#
_cell.length_a   1.000
_cell.length_b   1.000
_cell.length_c   1.000
_cell.angle_alpha   90.00
_cell.angle_beta   90.00
_cell.angle_gamma   90.00
#
_symmetry.space_group_name_H-M   'P 1'
#
loop_
_entity.id
_entity.type
_entity.pdbx_description
1 polymer ?
#
loop_
_entity_poly.entity_id
_entity_poly.type
_entity_poly.pdbx_seq_one_letter_code
_entity_poly.pdbx_strand_id
1 'polypeptide(L)'
;MIVDARQTHREELCALLSGDDPAPRLWSAVDRGRMAEIVPELPDLQMEQDPIHRHKDVLAHTIAVVAKTPDDLVVRLAALFHDIGKPRTRSYEHGE
;
A
#
# COMPACT_ATOMS: atom_id res chain seq x y z
N MET A 1 2.48 8.49 19.79
CA MET A 1 2.10 8.97 18.45
C MET A 1 1.03 10.02 18.68
N ILE A 2 1.38 11.30 18.57
CA ILE A 2 0.43 12.39 18.75
C ILE A 2 -0.42 12.42 17.48
N VAL A 3 -1.69 12.04 17.57
CA VAL A 3 -2.66 12.29 16.50
C VAL A 3 -3.11 13.75 16.65
N ASP A 4 -2.59 14.62 15.78
CA ASP A 4 -3.05 15.99 15.69
C ASP A 4 -4.46 15.98 15.08
N ALA A 5 -5.44 16.48 15.83
CA ALA A 5 -6.86 16.48 15.45
C ALA A 5 -7.18 17.34 14.18
N ARG A 6 -6.17 17.93 13.53
CA ARG A 6 -6.33 18.74 12.31
C ARG A 6 -5.74 18.09 11.05
N GLN A 7 -5.03 16.97 11.17
CA GLN A 7 -4.40 16.36 9.99
C GLN A 7 -5.45 15.63 9.14
N THR A 8 -5.57 16.03 7.89
CA THR A 8 -6.43 15.36 6.90
C THR A 8 -5.81 14.03 6.48
N HIS A 9 -6.63 13.09 5.99
CA HIS A 9 -6.15 11.83 5.41
C HIS A 9 -5.08 12.04 4.33
N ARG A 10 -5.22 13.13 3.54
CA ARG A 10 -4.23 13.53 2.54
C ARG A 10 -2.87 13.84 3.18
N GLU A 11 -2.86 14.69 4.20
CA GLU A 11 -1.62 15.12 4.86
C GLU A 11 -0.93 13.97 5.57
N GLU A 12 -1.69 13.05 6.16
CA GLU A 12 -1.16 11.84 6.78
C GLU A 12 -0.53 10.90 5.75
N LEU A 13 -1.22 10.66 4.62
CA LEU A 13 -0.67 9.85 3.53
C LEU A 13 0.63 10.45 2.98
N CYS A 14 0.66 11.77 2.77
CA CYS A 14 1.88 12.46 2.33
C CYS A 14 3.01 12.29 3.35
N ALA A 15 2.74 12.40 4.64
CA ALA A 15 3.74 12.25 5.70
C ALA A 15 4.31 10.83 5.78
N LEU A 16 3.49 9.80 5.55
CA LEU A 16 3.94 8.40 5.50
C LEU A 16 4.87 8.14 4.30
N LEU A 17 4.65 8.85 3.19
CA LEU A 17 5.44 8.73 1.97
C LEU A 17 6.65 9.68 1.88
N SER A 18 6.94 10.50 2.89
CA SER A 18 8.05 11.48 2.83
C SER A 18 9.32 11.00 3.54
N GLY A 19 10.51 11.39 3.09
CA GLY A 19 11.80 11.08 3.75
C GLY A 19 12.43 9.77 3.26
N ASP A 20 13.57 9.37 3.84
CA ASP A 20 14.45 8.37 3.24
C ASP A 20 13.78 7.03 2.91
N ASP A 21 13.24 6.31 3.92
CA ASP A 21 12.53 5.04 3.72
C ASP A 21 11.07 5.12 4.21
N PRO A 22 10.07 5.05 3.32
CA PRO A 22 8.67 5.03 3.70
C PRO A 22 8.19 3.64 4.14
N ALA A 23 8.90 2.54 3.84
CA ALA A 23 8.39 1.18 4.03
C ALA A 23 8.00 0.85 5.49
N PRO A 24 8.82 1.13 6.53
CA PRO A 24 8.45 0.82 7.91
C PRO A 24 7.17 1.55 8.36
N ARG A 25 6.97 2.78 7.87
CA ARG A 25 5.79 3.59 8.18
C ARG A 25 4.54 3.08 7.46
N LEU A 26 4.67 2.70 6.19
CA LEU A 26 3.58 2.09 5.44
C LEU A 26 3.13 0.77 6.07
N TRP A 27 4.07 -0.12 6.40
CA TRP A 27 3.76 -1.37 7.11
C TRP A 27 3.07 -1.10 8.44
N SER A 28 3.63 -0.23 9.27
CA SER A 28 3.00 0.10 10.56
C SER A 28 1.61 0.73 10.38
N ALA A 29 1.34 1.47 9.31
CA ALA A 29 0.04 2.06 9.05
C ALA A 29 -0.99 1.00 8.61
N VAL A 30 -0.56 -0.01 7.83
CA VAL A 30 -1.40 -1.17 7.49
C VAL A 30 -1.68 -2.01 8.73
N ASP A 31 -0.65 -2.42 9.46
CA ASP A 31 -0.76 -3.33 10.62
C ASP A 31 -1.64 -2.75 11.74
N ARG A 32 -1.66 -1.42 11.88
CA ARG A 32 -2.49 -0.71 12.86
C ARG A 32 -3.90 -0.40 12.36
N GLY A 33 -4.25 -0.82 11.14
CA GLY A 33 -5.55 -0.57 10.51
C GLY A 33 -5.74 0.86 9.98
N ARG A 34 -4.73 1.74 10.10
CA ARG A 34 -4.86 3.13 9.66
C ARG A 34 -5.01 3.26 8.15
N MET A 35 -4.36 2.39 7.38
CA MET A 35 -4.54 2.37 5.92
C MET A 35 -5.95 1.99 5.49
N ALA A 36 -6.67 1.18 6.28
CA ALA A 36 -8.08 0.87 5.99
C ALA A 36 -8.98 2.12 6.06
N GLU A 37 -8.56 3.17 6.77
CA GLU A 37 -9.28 4.44 6.86
C GLU A 37 -8.85 5.46 5.79
N ILE A 38 -7.57 5.44 5.38
CA ILE A 38 -7.00 6.43 4.45
C ILE A 38 -7.09 5.98 2.99
N VAL A 39 -6.73 4.72 2.71
CA VAL A 39 -6.76 4.07 1.40
C VAL A 39 -7.30 2.64 1.58
N PRO A 40 -8.63 2.45 1.64
CA PRO A 40 -9.23 1.16 1.99
C PRO A 40 -8.86 0.02 1.04
N GLU A 41 -8.52 0.32 -0.22
CA GLU A 41 -8.10 -0.68 -1.20
C GLU A 41 -6.65 -1.16 -1.01
N LEU A 42 -5.83 -0.46 -0.24
CA LEU A 42 -4.42 -0.82 -0.06
C LEU A 42 -4.25 -2.11 0.78
N PRO A 43 -4.93 -2.28 1.93
CA PRO A 43 -4.93 -3.55 2.65
C PRO A 43 -5.46 -4.73 1.81
N ASP A 44 -6.40 -4.51 0.89
CA ASP A 44 -6.93 -5.56 0.01
C ASP A 44 -5.89 -6.15 -0.96
N LEU A 45 -4.74 -5.47 -1.14
CA LEU A 45 -3.60 -6.00 -1.88
C LEU A 45 -2.89 -7.13 -1.12
N GLN A 46 -3.15 -7.28 0.18
CA GLN A 46 -2.68 -8.39 0.98
C GLN A 46 -3.48 -9.64 0.62
N MET A 47 -2.96 -10.38 -0.37
CA MET A 47 -3.62 -11.59 -0.83
C MET A 47 -3.43 -12.71 0.19
N GLU A 48 -4.54 -13.34 0.61
CA GLU A 48 -4.48 -14.59 1.37
C GLU A 48 -3.61 -15.60 0.61
N GLN A 49 -2.66 -16.19 1.33
CA GLN A 49 -1.78 -17.23 0.80
C GLN A 49 -2.62 -18.39 0.27
N ASP A 50 -2.41 -18.80 -0.98
CA ASP A 50 -2.96 -20.07 -1.47
C ASP A 50 -2.38 -21.19 -0.62
N PRO A 51 -3.14 -22.25 -0.26
CA PRO A 51 -2.57 -23.48 0.28
C PRO A 51 -1.40 -24.05 -0.55
N ILE A 52 -1.26 -23.70 -1.82
CA ILE A 52 -0.18 -24.14 -2.72
C ILE A 52 1.01 -23.12 -2.80
N HIS A 53 1.04 -22.09 -1.94
CA HIS A 53 2.15 -21.11 -1.83
C HIS A 53 2.52 -20.41 -3.16
N ARG A 54 1.53 -20.14 -4.01
CA ARG A 54 1.74 -19.55 -5.35
C ARG A 54 1.20 -18.14 -5.52
N HIS A 55 1.16 -17.34 -4.46
CA HIS A 55 0.77 -15.93 -4.57
C HIS A 55 1.94 -15.00 -4.28
N LYS A 56 2.17 -14.05 -5.18
CA LYS A 56 3.02 -12.88 -4.91
C LYS A 56 2.19 -11.96 -4.01
N ASP A 57 2.67 -11.68 -2.81
CA ASP A 57 2.08 -10.67 -1.93
C ASP A 57 2.17 -9.30 -2.64
N VAL A 58 1.03 -8.81 -3.14
CA VAL A 58 0.97 -7.57 -3.93
C VAL A 58 1.12 -6.34 -3.05
N LEU A 59 0.70 -6.41 -1.78
CA LEU A 59 0.97 -5.35 -0.81
C LEU A 59 2.47 -5.23 -0.56
N ALA A 60 3.15 -6.35 -0.26
CA ALA A 60 4.59 -6.35 -0.05
C ALA A 60 5.36 -5.89 -1.29
N HIS A 61 4.91 -6.31 -2.48
CA HIS A 61 5.46 -5.81 -3.74
C HIS A 61 5.31 -4.29 -3.87
N THR A 62 4.10 -3.77 -3.65
CA THR A 62 3.80 -2.34 -3.73
C THR A 62 4.67 -1.53 -2.78
N ILE A 63 4.77 -1.93 -1.51
CA ILE A 63 5.60 -1.23 -0.52
C ILE A 63 7.09 -1.27 -0.92
N ALA A 64 7.58 -2.41 -1.41
CA ALA A 64 8.96 -2.53 -1.88
C ALA A 64 9.25 -1.68 -3.14
N VAL A 65 8.26 -1.49 -4.02
CA VAL A 65 8.38 -0.59 -5.19
C VAL A 65 8.45 0.87 -4.70
N VAL A 66 7.55 1.28 -3.80
CA VAL A 66 7.55 2.63 -3.23
C VAL A 66 8.90 2.96 -2.58
N ALA A 67 9.46 2.05 -1.78
CA ALA A 67 10.76 2.25 -1.10
C ALA A 67 11.96 2.39 -2.06
N LYS A 68 11.83 1.93 -3.31
CA LYS A 68 12.88 2.04 -4.35
C LYS A 68 12.75 3.29 -5.21
N THR A 69 11.71 4.09 -5.01
CA THR A 69 11.52 5.36 -5.72
C THR A 69 12.31 6.48 -5.04
N PRO A 70 12.70 7.54 -5.78
CA PRO A 70 13.25 8.75 -5.17
C PRO A 70 12.29 9.33 -4.11
N ASP A 71 12.80 10.19 -3.23
CA ASP A 71 11.98 10.99 -2.31
C ASP A 71 11.25 12.12 -3.06
N ASP A 72 10.41 11.72 -3.99
CA ASP A 72 9.48 12.55 -4.73
C ASP A 72 8.07 12.01 -4.47
N LEU A 73 7.23 12.85 -3.87
CA LEU A 73 5.90 12.46 -3.45
C LEU A 73 5.02 12.01 -4.61
N VAL A 74 5.13 12.63 -5.79
CA VAL A 74 4.31 12.27 -6.96
C VAL A 74 4.71 10.89 -7.46
N VAL A 75 6.01 10.61 -7.54
CA VAL A 75 6.53 9.29 -7.93
C VAL A 75 6.11 8.22 -6.92
N ARG A 76 6.19 8.53 -5.62
CA ARG A 76 5.79 7.61 -4.54
C ARG A 76 4.29 7.31 -4.54
N LEU A 77 3.45 8.31 -4.80
CA LEU A 77 2.01 8.11 -4.96
C LEU A 77 1.69 7.26 -6.20
N ALA A 78 2.37 7.52 -7.32
CA ALA A 78 2.21 6.71 -8.53
C ALA A 78 2.60 5.25 -8.27
N ALA A 79 3.73 5.01 -7.59
CA ALA A 79 4.17 3.68 -7.18
C ALA A 79 3.19 3.00 -6.20
N LEU A 80 2.63 3.75 -5.23
CA LEU A 80 1.68 3.21 -4.26
C LEU A 80 0.39 2.73 -4.96
N PHE A 81 -0.09 3.46 -5.96
CA PHE A 81 -1.37 3.17 -6.61
C PHE A 81 -1.28 2.33 -7.89
N HIS A 82 -0.08 2.02 -8.40
CA HIS A 82 0.09 1.38 -9.72
C HIS A 82 -0.67 0.04 -9.84
N ASP A 83 -0.84 -0.66 -8.72
CA ASP A 83 -1.46 -1.98 -8.64
C ASP A 83 -2.78 -1.99 -7.84
N ILE A 84 -3.29 -0.83 -7.41
CA ILE A 84 -4.42 -0.72 -6.47
C ILE A 84 -5.71 -1.38 -6.98
N GLY A 85 -5.88 -1.48 -8.30
CA GLY A 85 -7.04 -2.10 -8.93
C GLY A 85 -6.99 -3.62 -9.04
N LYS A 86 -5.84 -4.26 -8.80
CA LYS A 86 -5.64 -5.71 -9.00
C LYS A 86 -6.64 -6.61 -8.26
N PRO A 87 -7.01 -6.34 -6.99
CA PRO A 87 -7.98 -7.18 -6.28
C PRO A 87 -9.34 -7.23 -6.98
N ARG A 88 -9.77 -6.09 -7.56
CA ARG A 88 -11.09 -5.97 -8.21
C ARG A 88 -11.14 -6.52 -9.63
N THR A 89 -10.00 -6.64 -10.31
CA THR A 89 -9.90 -7.10 -11.71
C THR A 89 -9.33 -8.50 -11.86
N ARG A 90 -9.06 -9.20 -10.75
CA ARG A 90 -8.69 -10.62 -10.77
C ARG A 90 -9.87 -11.47 -11.23
N SER A 91 -9.80 -11.95 -12.47
CA SER A 91 -10.65 -13.03 -12.98
C SER A 91 -10.04 -14.39 -12.63
N TYR A 92 -10.85 -15.32 -12.13
CA TYR A 92 -10.45 -16.72 -11.85
C TYR A 92 -10.62 -17.64 -13.08
N GLU A 93 -10.99 -17.09 -14.24
CA GLU A 93 -11.08 -17.87 -15.47
C GLU A 93 -9.66 -18.20 -15.96
N HIS A 94 -9.24 -19.43 -15.66
CA HIS A 94 -8.17 -20.11 -16.36
C HIS A 94 -8.52 -20.05 -17.85
N GLY A 95 -7.67 -19.42 -18.66
CA GLY A 95 -7.83 -19.48 -20.11
C GLY A 95 -7.88 -20.94 -20.53
N GLU A 96 -8.98 -21.32 -21.20
CA GLU A 96 -9.10 -22.61 -21.89
C GLU A 96 -8.04 -22.77 -22.99
#